data_AF-A0A1V6FB85-F1
#
_entry.id   AF-A0A1V6FB85-F1
#
_cell.length_a   1.000
_cell.length_b   1.000
_cell.length_c   1.000
_cell.angle_alpha   90.00
_cell.angle_beta   90.00
_cell.angle_gamma   90.00
#
_symmetry.space_group_name_H-M   'P 1'
#
loop_
_entity.id
_entity.type
_entity.pdbx_description
1 polymer ?
#
loop_
_entity_poly.entity_id
_entity_poly.type
_entity_poly.pdbx_seq_one_letter_code
_entity_poly.pdbx_strand_id
1 'polypeptide(L)'
;MRLRFFVLAIMATLLLVACEERPSQTPEARDHGFGLIKVELEDLFWNRDYLYDDISHPDCDSDGVFLFPYGGQYYYHPVAIGYLVQKALSDYLLSNDPKYLDYAEKSANALAQRATRSNGGMYFPYNFDFPANGGQLVYTAPWYSGMAQGVLLSCFSRLYYCTGDPKYEAWADSTFATFSDFENDISTVYITHNDQLSLGDGYYWVEEYPNPVRRFVLNGSIMGSFGLYDYWWVFGDLKAKQLFSMEMTSVLDHFPLYRNPGDISYYCLKFKRKDAYYHQVHQWLLEQCCVYTGDTRFWVMSGILGADYH
;
A
#
# COMPACT_ATOMS: atom_id res chain seq x y z
N MET A 1 49.17 41.82 35.32
CA MET A 1 48.00 41.10 35.87
C MET A 1 46.80 41.41 34.99
N ARG A 2 46.09 40.37 34.50
CA ARG A 2 44.97 40.37 33.53
C ARG A 2 45.36 40.59 32.06
N LEU A 3 44.74 40.01 31.03
CA LEU A 3 43.84 38.85 30.80
C LEU A 3 43.53 38.90 29.28
N ARG A 4 43.47 37.74 28.59
CA ARG A 4 42.80 37.47 27.29
C ARG A 4 43.32 38.17 26.02
N PHE A 5 43.75 37.37 25.04
CA PHE A 5 43.26 37.34 23.64
C PHE A 5 44.00 36.21 22.91
N PHE A 6 43.40 35.03 22.80
CA PHE A 6 43.70 34.08 21.73
C PHE A 6 42.36 33.62 21.16
N VAL A 7 42.08 34.15 19.97
CA VAL A 7 40.88 33.89 19.18
C VAL A 7 41.09 32.63 18.36
N LEU A 8 40.03 31.82 18.36
CA LEU A 8 39.71 30.69 17.50
C LEU A 8 40.33 30.72 16.09
N ALA A 9 40.95 29.60 15.70
CA ALA A 9 40.98 29.12 14.32
C ALA A 9 41.28 27.61 14.29
N ILE A 10 40.33 26.80 14.74
CA ILE A 10 40.22 25.40 14.31
C ILE A 10 38.81 25.28 13.73
N MET A 11 38.67 25.71 12.47
CA MET A 11 37.48 25.43 11.69
C MET A 11 37.49 23.94 11.42
N ALA A 12 36.50 23.27 12.01
CA ALA A 12 36.10 21.92 11.69
C ALA A 12 35.99 21.79 10.16
N THR A 13 36.84 20.96 9.58
CA THR A 13 36.61 20.39 8.26
C THR A 13 35.32 19.57 8.36
N LEU A 14 34.24 20.20 7.90
CA LEU A 14 32.98 19.57 7.58
C LEU A 14 33.25 18.31 6.77
N LEU A 15 33.11 17.15 7.41
CA LEU A 15 32.70 15.92 6.74
C LEU A 15 31.23 16.11 6.36
N LEU A 16 30.99 16.93 5.34
CA LEU A 16 29.83 16.79 4.49
C LEU A 16 30.05 15.49 3.72
N VAL A 17 29.67 14.37 4.32
CA VAL A 17 29.26 13.22 3.53
C VAL A 17 28.05 13.71 2.76
N ALA A 18 28.29 14.12 1.51
CA ALA A 18 27.22 14.21 0.54
C ALA A 18 26.52 12.86 0.57
N CYS A 19 25.28 12.80 1.04
CA CYS A 19 24.38 11.77 0.55
C CYS A 19 24.37 11.99 -0.97
N GLU A 20 25.05 11.13 -1.71
CA GLU A 20 24.76 11.00 -3.13
C GLU A 20 23.27 10.68 -3.21
N GLU A 21 22.47 11.67 -3.62
CA GLU A 21 21.17 11.40 -4.20
C GLU A 21 21.41 10.46 -5.37
N ARG A 22 21.29 9.15 -5.15
CA ARG A 22 20.99 8.27 -6.27
C ARG A 22 19.58 8.67 -6.68
N PRO A 23 19.38 9.23 -7.89
CA PRO A 23 18.02 9.24 -8.42
C PRO A 23 17.62 7.77 -8.45
N SER A 24 16.62 7.38 -7.65
CA SER A 24 16.12 6.02 -7.69
C SER A 24 15.52 5.85 -9.08
N GLN A 25 16.30 5.30 -10.00
CA GLN A 25 15.82 5.00 -11.34
C GLN A 25 14.63 4.07 -11.19
N THR A 26 13.55 4.35 -11.92
CA THR A 26 12.44 3.41 -11.99
C THR A 26 13.01 2.06 -12.46
N PRO A 27 12.63 0.95 -11.83
CA PRO A 27 13.08 -0.36 -12.29
C PRO A 27 12.80 -0.57 -13.78
N GLU A 28 13.70 -1.30 -14.44
CA GLU A 28 13.45 -1.82 -15.78
C GLU A 28 12.48 -3.00 -15.66
N ALA A 29 11.20 -2.72 -15.84
CA ALA A 29 10.10 -3.68 -15.81
C ALA A 29 9.16 -3.45 -17.00
N ARG A 30 8.37 -4.46 -17.34
CA ARG A 30 7.31 -4.41 -18.34
C ARG A 30 6.29 -3.36 -17.96
N ASP A 31 5.96 -2.53 -18.92
CA ASP A 31 5.04 -1.42 -18.75
C ASP A 31 4.29 -1.17 -20.05
N HIS A 32 2.97 -1.34 -20.04
CA HIS A 32 2.10 -0.99 -21.16
C HIS A 32 1.86 0.54 -21.27
N GLY A 33 2.37 1.33 -20.32
CA GLY A 33 2.31 2.78 -20.35
C GLY A 33 0.90 3.35 -20.16
N PHE A 34 0.13 2.80 -19.22
CA PHE A 34 -1.24 3.22 -18.96
C PHE A 34 -1.33 4.73 -18.65
N GLY A 35 -2.18 5.42 -19.40
CA GLY A 35 -2.53 6.81 -19.13
C GLY A 35 -3.48 6.89 -17.93
N LEU A 36 -2.99 7.36 -16.78
CA LEU A 36 -3.85 7.50 -15.60
C LEU A 36 -4.85 8.64 -15.76
N ILE A 37 -6.11 8.35 -15.44
CA ILE A 37 -7.19 9.32 -15.31
C ILE A 37 -7.12 9.86 -13.90
N LYS A 38 -7.08 11.19 -13.73
CA LYS A 38 -7.22 11.82 -12.43
C LYS A 38 -8.72 11.96 -12.13
N VAL A 39 -9.26 11.05 -11.34
CA VAL A 39 -10.69 11.02 -10.99
C VAL A 39 -11.02 12.10 -9.96
N GLU A 40 -12.32 12.35 -9.73
CA GLU A 40 -12.75 13.22 -8.63
C GLU A 40 -12.38 12.60 -7.29
N LEU A 41 -12.24 13.43 -6.24
CA LEU A 41 -11.81 12.95 -4.93
C LEU A 41 -12.73 11.84 -4.40
N GLU A 42 -14.04 11.97 -4.58
CA GLU A 42 -15.05 10.99 -4.16
C GLU A 42 -14.92 9.62 -4.85
N ASP A 43 -14.35 9.58 -6.06
CA ASP A 43 -14.14 8.35 -6.83
C ASP A 43 -12.83 7.62 -6.47
N LEU A 44 -12.02 8.18 -5.55
CA LEU A 44 -10.88 7.46 -5.00
C LEU A 44 -11.37 6.23 -4.24
N PHE A 45 -10.71 5.10 -4.49
CA PHE A 45 -10.97 3.83 -3.83
C PHE A 45 -11.14 4.02 -2.31
N TRP A 46 -12.15 3.36 -1.74
CA TRP A 46 -12.50 3.41 -0.32
C TRP A 46 -13.12 4.73 0.21
N ASN A 47 -13.30 5.74 -0.64
CA ASN A 47 -14.27 6.79 -0.33
C ASN A 47 -15.69 6.24 -0.42
N ARG A 48 -16.62 6.94 0.24
CA ARG A 48 -17.98 6.48 0.51
C ARG A 48 -18.97 7.57 0.17
N ASP A 49 -20.16 7.18 -0.27
CA ASP A 49 -21.22 8.10 -0.67
C ASP A 49 -22.13 8.52 0.51
N TYR A 50 -21.91 7.92 1.68
CA TYR A 50 -22.72 8.13 2.89
C TYR A 50 -21.83 8.20 4.12
N LEU A 51 -22.30 8.93 5.14
CA LEU A 51 -21.67 9.01 6.45
C LEU A 51 -21.97 7.74 7.25
N TYR A 52 -20.93 7.02 7.69
CA TYR A 52 -21.10 5.77 8.47
C TYR A 52 -20.79 5.92 9.96
N ASP A 53 -19.89 6.83 10.36
CA ASP A 53 -19.49 7.07 11.76
C ASP A 53 -18.88 5.85 12.47
N ASP A 54 -17.98 5.14 11.77
CA ASP A 54 -17.34 3.90 12.25
C ASP A 54 -16.12 4.13 13.16
N ILE A 55 -15.93 5.32 13.75
CA ILE A 55 -14.70 5.69 14.47
C ILE A 55 -14.67 5.28 15.95
N SER A 56 -15.74 4.64 16.44
CA SER A 56 -15.83 4.18 17.84
C SER A 56 -15.73 2.66 17.91
N HIS A 57 -14.79 2.17 18.73
CA HIS A 57 -14.55 0.74 18.90
C HIS A 57 -14.45 0.37 20.38
N PRO A 58 -15.01 -0.78 20.80
CA PRO A 58 -14.81 -1.28 22.15
C PRO A 58 -13.34 -1.67 22.40
N ASP A 59 -12.67 -2.20 21.37
CA ASP A 59 -11.28 -2.62 21.42
C ASP A 59 -10.40 -1.50 20.86
N CYS A 60 -10.04 -0.54 21.71
CA CYS A 60 -9.16 0.57 21.36
C CYS A 60 -8.12 0.85 22.45
N ASP A 61 -7.07 1.58 22.10
CA ASP A 61 -6.10 2.11 23.06
C ASP A 61 -6.62 3.35 23.79
N SER A 62 -5.79 3.95 24.66
CA SER A 62 -6.16 5.14 25.43
C SER A 62 -6.44 6.38 24.59
N ASP A 63 -5.99 6.41 23.34
CA ASP A 63 -6.21 7.51 22.39
C ASP A 63 -7.40 7.23 21.45
N GLY A 64 -8.08 6.09 21.61
CA GLY A 64 -9.22 5.68 20.80
C GLY A 64 -8.86 4.97 19.50
N VAL A 65 -7.58 4.62 19.28
CA VAL A 65 -7.15 3.90 18.07
C VAL A 65 -7.57 2.44 18.17
N PHE A 66 -8.22 1.92 17.13
CA PHE A 66 -8.66 0.53 17.05
C PHE A 66 -7.51 -0.46 17.26
N LEU A 67 -7.75 -1.51 18.05
CA LEU A 67 -6.84 -2.63 18.24
C LEU A 67 -7.45 -3.92 17.69
N PHE A 68 -6.76 -4.54 16.75
CA PHE A 68 -7.23 -5.76 16.08
C PHE A 68 -7.06 -6.98 17.00
N PRO A 69 -8.15 -7.69 17.35
CA PRO A 69 -8.07 -8.90 18.16
C PRO A 69 -7.55 -10.08 17.32
N TYR A 70 -6.47 -10.71 17.77
CA TYR A 70 -5.91 -11.90 17.13
C TYR A 70 -5.24 -12.82 18.16
N GLY A 71 -5.55 -14.12 18.12
CA GLY A 71 -4.91 -15.11 19.02
C GLY A 71 -5.08 -14.79 20.52
N GLY A 72 -6.16 -14.11 20.92
CA GLY A 72 -6.40 -13.69 22.31
C GLY A 72 -5.57 -12.48 22.77
N GLN A 73 -4.92 -11.77 21.84
CA GLN A 73 -4.17 -10.54 22.06
C GLN A 73 -4.68 -9.44 21.13
N TYR A 74 -4.19 -8.21 21.34
CA TYR A 74 -4.59 -7.02 20.59
C TYR A 74 -3.40 -6.41 19.89
N TYR A 75 -3.55 -6.07 18.59
CA TYR A 75 -2.45 -5.59 17.76
C TYR A 75 -2.84 -4.35 16.95
N TYR A 76 -1.85 -3.48 16.71
CA TYR A 76 -1.96 -2.44 15.69
C TYR A 76 -1.81 -3.08 14.31
N HIS A 77 -2.91 -3.52 13.72
CA HIS A 77 -2.92 -4.16 12.42
C HIS A 77 -2.93 -3.11 11.30
N PRO A 78 -1.87 -2.98 10.49
CA PRO A 78 -1.71 -1.87 9.55
C PRO A 78 -2.89 -1.67 8.59
N VAL A 79 -3.33 -2.73 7.90
CA VAL A 79 -4.45 -2.61 6.93
C VAL A 79 -5.78 -2.29 7.62
N ALA A 80 -6.12 -2.95 8.73
CA ALA A 80 -7.38 -2.70 9.43
C ALA A 80 -7.49 -1.25 9.91
N ILE A 81 -6.43 -0.73 10.55
CA ILE A 81 -6.40 0.66 11.01
C ILE A 81 -6.34 1.62 9.82
N GLY A 82 -5.53 1.33 8.80
CA GLY A 82 -5.43 2.18 7.59
C GLY A 82 -6.75 2.30 6.84
N TYR A 83 -7.56 1.24 6.77
CA TYR A 83 -8.91 1.34 6.23
C TYR A 83 -9.85 2.19 7.09
N LEU A 84 -9.74 2.13 8.41
CA LEU A 84 -10.51 3.02 9.30
C LEU A 84 -10.07 4.49 9.14
N VAL A 85 -8.78 4.75 8.90
CA VAL A 85 -8.27 6.08 8.56
C VAL A 85 -8.91 6.59 7.26
N GLN A 86 -8.88 5.82 6.16
CA GLN A 86 -9.48 6.25 4.89
C GLN A 86 -10.99 6.47 5.01
N LYS A 87 -11.69 5.60 5.75
CA LYS A 87 -13.12 5.75 6.06
C LYS A 87 -13.41 7.02 6.84
N ALA A 88 -12.65 7.31 7.88
CA ALA A 88 -12.78 8.54 8.65
C ALA A 88 -12.49 9.78 7.79
N LEU A 89 -11.47 9.76 6.93
CA LEU A 89 -11.23 10.85 5.98
C LEU A 89 -12.39 11.04 5.02
N SER A 90 -13.00 9.97 4.51
CA SER A 90 -14.21 10.06 3.69
C SER A 90 -15.38 10.70 4.46
N ASP A 91 -15.59 10.31 5.72
CA ASP A 91 -16.64 10.91 6.57
C ASP A 91 -16.35 12.39 6.88
N TYR A 92 -15.08 12.75 7.07
CA TYR A 92 -14.65 14.14 7.19
C TYR A 92 -14.97 14.94 5.93
N LEU A 93 -14.68 14.41 4.74
CA LEU A 93 -14.97 15.09 3.47
C LEU A 93 -16.48 15.29 3.24
N LEU A 94 -17.31 14.35 3.68
CA LEU A 94 -18.78 14.44 3.57
C LEU A 94 -19.42 15.42 4.58
N SER A 95 -18.88 15.48 5.80
CA SER A 95 -19.53 16.18 6.93
C SER A 95 -18.83 17.47 7.37
N ASN A 96 -17.53 17.60 7.06
CA ASN A 96 -16.61 18.58 7.62
C ASN A 96 -16.54 18.56 9.17
N ASP A 97 -16.93 17.45 9.82
CA ASP A 97 -16.84 17.31 11.28
C ASP A 97 -15.41 16.93 11.71
N PRO A 98 -14.72 17.77 12.50
CA PRO A 98 -13.32 17.56 12.86
C PRO A 98 -13.06 16.28 13.67
N LYS A 99 -14.08 15.65 14.28
CA LYS A 99 -13.88 14.38 15.02
C LYS A 99 -13.31 13.27 14.13
N TYR A 100 -13.69 13.26 12.85
CA TYR A 100 -13.25 12.25 11.89
C TYR A 100 -11.79 12.46 11.50
N LEU A 101 -11.40 13.72 11.28
CA LEU A 101 -10.02 14.07 11.01
C LEU A 101 -9.13 13.76 12.21
N ASP A 102 -9.55 14.13 13.43
CA ASP A 102 -8.82 13.80 14.68
C ASP A 102 -8.59 12.29 14.84
N TYR A 103 -9.61 11.47 14.59
CA TYR A 103 -9.46 10.00 14.60
C TYR A 103 -8.47 9.51 13.55
N ALA A 104 -8.56 10.03 12.32
CA ALA A 104 -7.67 9.69 11.22
C ALA A 104 -6.20 10.04 11.56
N GLU A 105 -5.96 11.25 12.08
CA GLU A 105 -4.64 11.71 12.49
C GLU A 105 -4.06 10.83 13.61
N LYS A 106 -4.82 10.56 14.68
CA LYS A 106 -4.38 9.70 15.80
C LYS A 106 -4.02 8.29 15.35
N SER A 107 -4.88 7.69 14.53
CA SER A 107 -4.69 6.33 14.03
C SER A 107 -3.47 6.23 13.09
N ALA A 108 -3.30 7.20 12.19
CA ALA A 108 -2.14 7.28 11.31
C ALA A 108 -0.83 7.52 12.09
N ASN A 109 -0.86 8.40 13.10
CA ASN A 109 0.28 8.66 13.98
C ASN A 109 0.68 7.38 14.76
N ALA A 110 -0.29 6.61 15.26
CA ALA A 110 -0.01 5.37 15.99
C ALA A 110 0.71 4.33 15.11
N LEU A 111 0.33 4.21 13.84
CA LEU A 111 1.01 3.33 12.88
C LEU A 111 2.40 3.87 12.50
N ALA A 112 2.54 5.17 12.21
CA ALA A 112 3.81 5.78 11.85
C ALA A 112 4.87 5.69 12.96
N GLN A 113 4.46 5.81 14.23
CA GLN A 113 5.36 5.65 15.38
C GLN A 113 5.87 4.21 15.56
N ARG A 114 5.15 3.22 15.02
CA ARG A 114 5.47 1.78 15.11
C ARG A 114 6.15 1.25 13.86
N ALA A 115 6.34 2.09 12.84
CA ALA A 115 6.93 1.68 11.59
C ALA A 115 8.42 1.38 11.72
N THR A 116 8.87 0.34 11.02
CA THR A 116 10.28 0.04 10.84
C THR A 116 10.85 0.96 9.76
N ARG A 117 11.96 1.63 10.05
CA ARG A 117 12.63 2.53 9.10
C ARG A 117 13.90 1.87 8.57
N SER A 118 13.99 1.71 7.26
CA SER A 118 15.13 1.05 6.59
C SER A 118 15.28 1.57 5.17
N ASN A 119 16.52 1.83 4.71
CA ASN A 119 16.82 2.37 3.37
C ASN A 119 16.02 3.64 2.98
N GLY A 120 15.71 4.52 3.96
CA GLY A 120 14.86 5.70 3.74
C GLY A 120 13.35 5.40 3.65
N GLY A 121 12.99 4.12 3.65
CA GLY A 121 11.63 3.61 3.62
C GLY A 121 10.98 3.45 4.99
N MET A 122 9.67 3.70 5.07
CA MET A 122 8.84 3.43 6.24
C MET A 122 7.96 2.19 6.02
N TYR A 123 8.23 1.12 6.75
CA TYR A 123 7.59 -0.20 6.64
C TYR A 123 6.66 -0.47 7.83
N PHE A 124 5.44 -0.97 7.58
CA PHE A 124 4.44 -1.19 8.64
C PHE A 124 4.39 -2.65 9.08
N PRO A 125 4.90 -2.99 10.29
CA PRO A 125 5.02 -4.37 10.72
C PRO A 125 3.69 -4.94 11.22
N TYR A 126 3.50 -6.23 10.94
CA TYR A 126 2.56 -7.10 11.61
C TYR A 126 3.29 -7.83 12.73
N ASN A 127 2.92 -7.54 13.98
CA ASN A 127 3.60 -8.05 15.18
C ASN A 127 2.98 -9.34 15.74
N PHE A 128 2.37 -10.15 14.88
CA PHE A 128 1.82 -11.46 15.24
C PHE A 128 2.15 -12.50 14.17
N ASP A 129 2.32 -13.76 14.57
CA ASP A 129 2.56 -14.85 13.63
C ASP A 129 1.27 -15.17 12.85
N PHE A 130 1.39 -15.32 11.53
CA PHE A 130 0.26 -15.62 10.66
C PHE A 130 0.44 -16.97 9.95
N PRO A 131 -0.23 -18.05 10.38
CA PRO A 131 -0.26 -19.31 9.66
C PRO A 131 -1.23 -19.23 8.48
N ALA A 132 -0.69 -19.16 7.28
CA ALA A 132 -1.44 -19.08 6.02
C ALA A 132 -1.68 -20.47 5.41
N ASN A 133 -2.72 -20.56 4.57
CA ASN A 133 -3.09 -21.76 3.80
C ASN A 133 -3.15 -23.05 4.66
N GLY A 134 -3.81 -22.98 5.81
CA GLY A 134 -3.92 -24.11 6.73
C GLY A 134 -2.60 -24.50 7.41
N GLY A 135 -1.66 -23.56 7.55
CA GLY A 135 -0.36 -23.77 8.20
C GLY A 135 0.76 -24.24 7.27
N GLN A 136 0.51 -24.31 5.96
CA GLN A 136 1.55 -24.66 4.98
C GLN A 136 2.63 -23.58 4.85
N LEU A 137 2.29 -22.33 5.19
CA LEU A 137 3.22 -21.21 5.30
C LEU A 137 2.96 -20.49 6.61
N VAL A 138 4.02 -20.02 7.25
CA VAL A 138 3.93 -19.19 8.45
C VAL A 138 4.73 -17.93 8.22
N TYR A 139 4.09 -16.78 8.43
CA TYR A 139 4.75 -15.48 8.45
C TYR A 139 5.03 -15.15 9.92
N THR A 140 6.30 -15.22 10.32
CA THR A 140 6.73 -14.95 11.69
C THR A 140 6.86 -13.46 11.93
N ALA A 141 6.38 -12.99 13.07
CA ALA A 141 6.48 -11.59 13.45
C ALA A 141 7.94 -11.12 13.66
N PRO A 142 8.28 -9.87 13.30
CA PRO A 142 7.48 -8.97 12.48
C PRO A 142 7.53 -9.38 11.00
N TRP A 143 6.39 -9.34 10.33
CA TRP A 143 6.30 -9.47 8.87
C TRP A 143 5.62 -8.24 8.24
N TYR A 144 5.76 -8.07 6.93
CA TYR A 144 5.32 -6.87 6.20
C TYR A 144 4.45 -7.24 5.00
N SER A 145 3.69 -6.28 4.50
CA SER A 145 2.73 -6.50 3.42
C SER A 145 2.73 -5.33 2.44
N GLY A 146 2.83 -5.61 1.14
CA GLY A 146 2.70 -4.58 0.10
C GLY A 146 1.32 -3.92 0.10
N MET A 147 0.28 -4.68 0.50
CA MET A 147 -1.05 -4.13 0.71
C MET A 147 -1.05 -3.09 1.85
N ALA A 148 -0.38 -3.39 2.96
CA ALA A 148 -0.25 -2.43 4.06
C ALA A 148 0.51 -1.17 3.63
N GLN A 149 1.61 -1.31 2.88
CA GLN A 149 2.35 -0.16 2.35
C GLN A 149 1.45 0.73 1.49
N GLY A 150 0.65 0.14 0.60
CA GLY A 150 -0.31 0.88 -0.24
C GLY A 150 -1.39 1.59 0.52
N VAL A 151 -2.06 0.86 1.43
CA VAL A 151 -3.13 1.43 2.27
C VAL A 151 -2.63 2.61 3.07
N LEU A 152 -1.41 2.53 3.63
CA LEU A 152 -0.84 3.63 4.42
C LEU A 152 -0.32 4.77 3.55
N LEU A 153 0.20 4.48 2.36
CA LEU A 153 0.56 5.52 1.39
C LEU A 153 -0.67 6.36 0.99
N SER A 154 -1.80 5.70 0.73
CA SER A 154 -3.10 6.37 0.55
C SER A 154 -3.49 7.21 1.76
N CYS A 155 -3.35 6.67 2.99
CA CYS A 155 -3.68 7.40 4.21
C CYS A 155 -2.89 8.71 4.34
N PHE A 156 -1.56 8.65 4.21
CA PHE A 156 -0.72 9.84 4.37
C PHE A 156 -0.91 10.85 3.24
N SER A 157 -1.06 10.37 1.99
CA SER A 157 -1.34 11.26 0.85
C SER A 157 -2.65 12.01 1.05
N ARG A 158 -3.72 11.33 1.47
CA ARG A 158 -5.03 11.95 1.72
C ARG A 158 -5.03 12.85 2.96
N LEU A 159 -4.30 12.48 4.02
CA LEU A 159 -4.11 13.34 5.19
C LEU A 159 -3.41 14.64 4.83
N TYR A 160 -2.34 14.58 4.01
CA TYR A 160 -1.71 15.78 3.48
C TYR A 160 -2.69 16.62 2.67
N TYR A 161 -3.46 16.01 1.77
CA TYR A 161 -4.47 16.72 0.99
C TYR A 161 -5.50 17.46 1.88
N CYS A 162 -5.95 16.84 2.98
CA CYS A 162 -6.94 17.42 3.87
C CYS A 162 -6.38 18.51 4.80
N THR A 163 -5.10 18.43 5.18
CA THR A 163 -4.52 19.25 6.26
C THR A 163 -3.46 20.25 5.81
N GLY A 164 -2.77 19.95 4.70
CA GLY A 164 -1.55 20.64 4.28
C GLY A 164 -0.36 20.46 5.23
N ASP A 165 -0.43 19.53 6.19
CA ASP A 165 0.63 19.34 7.18
C ASP A 165 1.83 18.59 6.55
N PRO A 166 3.03 19.20 6.46
CA PRO A 166 4.20 18.60 5.81
C PRO A 166 4.69 17.31 6.47
N LYS A 167 4.26 16.99 7.70
CA LYS A 167 4.57 15.69 8.31
C LYS A 167 3.99 14.52 7.51
N TYR A 168 2.81 14.70 6.91
CA TYR A 168 2.13 13.66 6.14
C TYR A 168 2.74 13.48 4.75
N GLU A 169 3.21 14.57 4.13
CA GLU A 169 4.05 14.50 2.92
C GLU A 169 5.33 13.70 3.20
N ALA A 170 6.07 14.05 4.25
CA ALA A 170 7.30 13.32 4.60
C ALA A 170 7.06 11.81 4.87
N TRP A 171 5.92 11.46 5.47
CA TRP A 171 5.54 10.06 5.68
C TRP A 171 5.10 9.37 4.39
N ALA A 172 4.36 10.07 3.53
CA ALA A 172 4.00 9.57 2.21
C ALA A 172 5.25 9.30 1.36
N ASP A 173 6.20 10.23 1.29
CA ASP A 173 7.48 10.07 0.58
C ASP A 173 8.28 8.87 1.10
N SER A 174 8.38 8.74 2.42
CA SER A 174 9.09 7.61 3.04
C SER A 174 8.38 6.28 2.81
N THR A 175 7.05 6.23 2.78
CA THR A 175 6.33 5.02 2.40
C THR A 175 6.46 4.73 0.89
N PHE A 176 6.40 5.75 0.04
CA PHE A 176 6.57 5.63 -1.41
C PHE A 176 7.95 5.04 -1.76
N ALA A 177 9.00 5.42 -1.05
CA ALA A 177 10.35 4.88 -1.23
C ALA A 177 10.39 3.33 -1.16
N THR A 178 9.51 2.70 -0.37
CA THR A 178 9.46 1.23 -0.24
C THR A 178 9.03 0.51 -1.52
N PHE A 179 8.35 1.21 -2.45
CA PHE A 179 7.90 0.65 -3.72
C PHE A 179 9.01 0.54 -4.78
N SER A 180 10.25 0.89 -4.44
CA SER A 180 11.42 0.68 -5.29
C SER A 180 12.60 0.10 -4.53
N ASP A 181 12.38 -0.39 -3.31
CA ASP A 181 13.41 -0.98 -2.46
C ASP A 181 13.44 -2.50 -2.67
N PHE A 182 14.02 -2.95 -3.78
CA PHE A 182 14.10 -4.38 -4.16
C PHE A 182 15.22 -5.14 -3.44
N GLU A 183 16.14 -4.44 -2.80
CA GLU A 183 17.34 -5.02 -2.16
C GLU A 183 17.14 -5.32 -0.67
N ASN A 184 16.04 -4.83 -0.07
CA ASN A 184 15.78 -4.97 1.35
C ASN A 184 15.17 -6.34 1.69
N ASP A 185 15.62 -6.94 2.78
CA ASP A 185 15.12 -8.23 3.26
C ASP A 185 13.63 -8.17 3.63
N ILE A 186 13.12 -6.98 3.98
CA ILE A 186 11.71 -6.73 4.29
C ILE A 186 10.92 -6.14 3.11
N SER A 187 11.50 -6.17 1.91
CA SER A 187 10.88 -5.62 0.70
C SER A 187 9.51 -6.23 0.45
N THR A 188 8.58 -5.37 0.04
CA THR A 188 7.20 -5.74 -0.30
C THR A 188 6.92 -5.62 -1.80
N VAL A 189 7.96 -5.42 -2.60
CA VAL A 189 7.87 -5.38 -4.06
C VAL A 189 8.77 -6.43 -4.68
N TYR A 190 8.43 -6.87 -5.88
CA TYR A 190 9.18 -7.91 -6.57
C TYR A 190 9.13 -7.68 -8.08
N ILE A 191 10.26 -7.94 -8.75
CA ILE A 191 10.30 -8.06 -10.21
C ILE A 191 10.52 -9.52 -10.53
N THR A 192 9.63 -10.10 -11.33
CA THR A 192 9.74 -11.51 -11.70
C THR A 192 11.04 -11.79 -12.43
N HIS A 193 11.74 -12.83 -11.98
CA HIS A 193 12.91 -13.36 -12.64
C HIS A 193 12.99 -14.86 -12.37
N ASN A 194 12.88 -15.68 -13.41
CA ASN A 194 12.88 -17.15 -13.33
C ASN A 194 11.94 -17.66 -12.22
N ASP A 195 10.72 -17.13 -12.18
CA ASP A 195 9.77 -17.45 -11.14
C ASP A 195 9.23 -18.87 -11.29
N GLN A 196 8.90 -19.53 -10.18
CA GLN A 196 8.43 -20.93 -10.18
C GLN A 196 7.07 -21.13 -10.86
N LEU A 197 6.32 -20.05 -11.12
CA LEU A 197 5.00 -20.08 -11.71
C LEU A 197 5.02 -19.77 -13.21
N SER A 198 6.20 -19.52 -13.78
CA SER A 198 6.40 -19.18 -15.19
C SER A 198 5.57 -17.97 -15.64
N LEU A 199 5.47 -16.95 -14.78
CA LEU A 199 4.87 -15.65 -15.13
C LEU A 199 5.69 -14.94 -16.22
N GLY A 200 6.98 -15.26 -16.30
CA GLY A 200 7.92 -14.65 -17.23
C GLY A 200 8.64 -13.47 -16.59
N ASP A 201 9.73 -13.02 -17.20
CA ASP A 201 10.62 -12.04 -16.56
C ASP A 201 10.17 -10.59 -16.76
N GLY A 202 10.47 -9.76 -15.76
CA GLY A 202 10.32 -8.31 -15.82
C GLY A 202 8.96 -7.78 -15.39
N TYR A 203 8.12 -8.54 -14.70
CA TYR A 203 6.84 -8.05 -14.17
C TYR A 203 7.01 -7.55 -12.74
N TYR A 204 6.58 -6.31 -12.51
CA TYR A 204 6.56 -5.68 -11.19
C TYR A 204 5.31 -6.11 -10.41
N TRP A 205 5.48 -6.48 -9.14
CA TRP A 205 4.41 -6.88 -8.25
C TRP A 205 4.53 -6.20 -6.89
N VAL A 206 3.42 -5.69 -6.39
CA VAL A 206 3.22 -5.37 -4.98
C VAL A 206 2.77 -6.64 -4.25
N GLU A 207 3.64 -7.17 -3.40
CA GLU A 207 3.43 -8.48 -2.78
C GLU A 207 2.68 -8.35 -1.45
N GLU A 208 1.41 -8.79 -1.40
CA GLU A 208 0.61 -8.78 -0.15
C GLU A 208 1.30 -9.56 0.98
N TYR A 209 1.94 -10.68 0.65
CA TYR A 209 2.65 -11.51 1.62
C TYR A 209 4.02 -11.93 1.08
N PRO A 210 5.05 -11.08 1.21
CA PRO A 210 6.39 -11.38 0.74
C PRO A 210 6.92 -12.65 1.41
N ASN A 211 7.33 -13.62 0.60
CA ASN A 211 7.88 -14.89 1.05
C ASN A 211 8.72 -15.50 -0.09
N PRO A 212 9.78 -16.27 0.19
CA PRO A 212 10.46 -17.05 -0.84
C PRO A 212 9.49 -17.93 -1.64
N VAL A 213 8.47 -18.48 -0.98
CA VAL A 213 7.32 -19.11 -1.64
C VAL A 213 6.30 -18.04 -2.02
N ARG A 214 6.55 -17.39 -3.16
CA ARG A 214 5.71 -16.33 -3.71
C ARG A 214 4.29 -16.83 -4.01
N ARG A 215 3.29 -16.03 -3.62
CA ARG A 215 1.87 -16.39 -3.74
C ARG A 215 1.17 -15.68 -4.88
N PHE A 216 1.56 -14.43 -5.17
CA PHE A 216 0.87 -13.51 -6.09
C PHE A 216 -0.63 -13.46 -5.75
N VAL A 217 -0.94 -12.77 -4.65
CA VAL A 217 -2.32 -12.61 -4.18
C VAL A 217 -2.95 -11.41 -4.88
N LEU A 218 -4.06 -11.63 -5.60
CA LEU A 218 -4.58 -10.64 -6.55
C LEU A 218 -5.10 -9.38 -5.85
N ASN A 219 -5.98 -9.54 -4.86
CA ASN A 219 -6.60 -8.39 -4.20
C ASN A 219 -5.56 -7.49 -3.51
N GLY A 220 -4.61 -8.06 -2.76
CA GLY A 220 -3.65 -7.24 -2.02
C GLY A 220 -2.58 -6.62 -2.90
N SER A 221 -2.25 -7.23 -4.04
CA SER A 221 -1.43 -6.61 -5.08
C SER A 221 -2.12 -5.35 -5.64
N ILE A 222 -3.36 -5.50 -6.12
CA ILE A 222 -4.13 -4.36 -6.66
C ILE A 222 -4.34 -3.28 -5.59
N MET A 223 -4.87 -3.65 -4.41
CA MET A 223 -5.12 -2.69 -3.31
C MET A 223 -3.84 -2.04 -2.81
N GLY A 224 -2.71 -2.77 -2.76
CA GLY A 224 -1.41 -2.22 -2.41
C GLY A 224 -0.90 -1.21 -3.44
N SER A 225 -1.20 -1.41 -4.71
CA SER A 225 -0.84 -0.46 -5.77
C SER A 225 -1.68 0.82 -5.78
N PHE A 226 -2.90 0.80 -5.23
CA PHE A 226 -3.73 2.03 -5.15
C PHE A 226 -3.10 3.14 -4.31
N GLY A 227 -2.18 2.81 -3.40
CA GLY A 227 -1.35 3.81 -2.74
C GLY A 227 -0.48 4.61 -3.71
N LEU A 228 0.07 3.97 -4.75
CA LEU A 228 0.84 4.64 -5.80
C LEU A 228 -0.04 5.59 -6.61
N TYR A 229 -1.27 5.17 -6.90
CA TYR A 229 -2.25 6.01 -7.59
C TYR A 229 -2.60 7.25 -6.76
N ASP A 230 -2.94 7.08 -5.47
CA ASP A 230 -3.27 8.21 -4.59
C ASP A 230 -2.09 9.17 -4.42
N TYR A 231 -0.87 8.65 -4.28
CA TYR A 231 0.32 9.47 -4.17
C TYR A 231 0.56 10.28 -5.46
N TRP A 232 0.45 9.67 -6.64
CA TRP A 232 0.46 10.40 -7.90
C TRP A 232 -0.68 11.43 -7.99
N TRP A 233 -1.88 11.08 -7.53
CA TRP A 233 -3.04 11.96 -7.58
C TRP A 233 -2.81 13.22 -6.74
N VAL A 234 -2.24 13.09 -5.54
CA VAL A 234 -1.96 14.19 -4.61
C VAL A 234 -0.73 15.00 -5.04
N PHE A 235 0.40 14.35 -5.31
CA PHE A 235 1.70 15.01 -5.49
C PHE A 235 2.14 15.16 -6.95
N GLY A 236 1.46 14.51 -7.91
CA GLY A 236 1.81 14.55 -9.32
C GLY A 236 3.06 13.76 -9.70
N ASP A 237 3.56 12.88 -8.82
CA ASP A 237 4.81 12.14 -9.01
C ASP A 237 4.72 11.15 -10.18
N LEU A 238 5.55 11.37 -11.21
CA LEU A 238 5.53 10.56 -12.43
C LEU A 238 6.09 9.15 -12.23
N LYS A 239 6.95 8.94 -11.23
CA LYS A 239 7.48 7.61 -10.91
C LYS A 239 6.39 6.77 -10.24
N ALA A 240 5.58 7.34 -9.36
CA ALA A 240 4.43 6.66 -8.78
C ALA A 240 3.42 6.24 -9.85
N LYS A 241 3.14 7.13 -10.81
CA LYS A 241 2.35 6.80 -12.00
C LYS A 241 2.94 5.63 -12.80
N GLN A 242 4.25 5.64 -13.02
CA GLN A 242 4.93 4.58 -13.77
C GLN A 242 4.88 3.24 -13.04
N LEU A 243 5.16 3.21 -11.73
CA LEU A 243 5.07 1.99 -10.92
C LEU A 243 3.65 1.42 -10.86
N PHE A 244 2.64 2.28 -10.77
CA PHE A 244 1.24 1.85 -10.85
C PHE A 244 0.92 1.24 -12.23
N SER A 245 1.40 1.84 -13.31
CA SER A 245 1.26 1.29 -14.67
C SER A 245 1.94 -0.07 -14.84
N MET A 246 3.12 -0.26 -14.25
CA MET A 246 3.82 -1.55 -14.22
C MET A 246 3.03 -2.60 -13.45
N GLU A 247 2.44 -2.27 -12.29
CA GLU A 247 1.56 -3.20 -11.58
C GLU A 247 0.34 -3.57 -12.43
N MET A 248 -0.32 -2.60 -13.04
CA MET A 248 -1.49 -2.84 -13.89
C MET A 248 -1.14 -3.69 -15.12
N THR A 249 0.08 -3.56 -15.63
CA THR A 249 0.62 -4.42 -16.69
C THR A 249 0.70 -5.87 -16.21
N SER A 250 1.25 -6.10 -15.02
CA SER A 250 1.32 -7.43 -14.40
C SER A 250 -0.07 -8.02 -14.15
N VAL A 251 -1.01 -7.25 -13.61
CA VAL A 251 -2.39 -7.70 -13.37
C VAL A 251 -3.07 -8.08 -14.69
N LEU A 252 -2.98 -7.22 -15.70
CA LEU A 252 -3.61 -7.42 -16.99
C LEU A 252 -3.09 -8.69 -17.69
N ASP A 253 -1.77 -8.85 -17.77
CA ASP A 253 -1.15 -9.95 -18.52
C ASP A 253 -1.32 -11.30 -17.82
N HIS A 254 -1.47 -11.31 -16.49
CA HIS A 254 -1.63 -12.54 -15.70
C HIS A 254 -3.07 -12.85 -15.27
N PHE A 255 -4.03 -11.96 -15.52
CA PHE A 255 -5.44 -12.18 -15.21
C PHE A 255 -5.97 -13.57 -15.63
N PRO A 256 -5.65 -14.11 -16.83
CA PRO A 256 -6.11 -15.43 -17.23
C PRO A 256 -5.71 -16.56 -16.27
N LEU A 257 -4.62 -16.41 -15.51
CA LEU A 257 -4.16 -17.41 -14.53
C LEU A 257 -4.99 -17.43 -13.25
N TYR A 258 -5.66 -16.33 -12.93
CA TYR A 258 -6.57 -16.21 -11.78
C TYR A 258 -7.98 -16.72 -12.10
N ARG A 259 -8.32 -16.88 -13.39
CA ARG A 259 -9.62 -17.41 -13.81
C ARG A 259 -9.75 -18.89 -13.48
N ASN A 260 -10.99 -19.28 -13.24
CA ASN A 260 -11.43 -20.65 -13.11
C ASN A 260 -12.77 -20.78 -13.84
N PRO A 261 -12.78 -20.97 -15.17
CA PRO A 261 -14.00 -20.83 -15.96
C PRO A 261 -15.17 -21.68 -15.45
N GLY A 262 -16.32 -21.03 -15.23
CA GLY A 262 -17.52 -21.66 -14.66
C GLY A 262 -17.50 -21.90 -13.15
N ASP A 263 -16.59 -21.25 -12.41
CA ASP A 263 -16.45 -21.36 -10.95
C ASP A 263 -15.74 -20.11 -10.38
N ILE A 264 -15.55 -20.05 -9.06
CA ILE A 264 -14.89 -18.96 -8.34
C ILE A 264 -13.42 -18.81 -8.80
N SER A 265 -13.02 -17.59 -9.13
CA SER A 265 -11.63 -17.19 -9.38
C SER A 265 -10.69 -17.54 -8.22
N TYR A 266 -9.42 -17.76 -8.54
CA TYR A 266 -8.38 -18.00 -7.54
C TYR A 266 -7.98 -16.72 -6.81
N TYR A 267 -7.85 -16.82 -5.49
CA TYR A 267 -7.33 -15.78 -4.60
C TYR A 267 -5.85 -15.48 -4.85
N CYS A 268 -5.06 -16.52 -5.16
CA CYS A 268 -3.63 -16.40 -5.43
C CYS A 268 -3.16 -17.49 -6.40
N LEU A 269 -2.07 -17.25 -7.12
CA LEU A 269 -1.60 -18.17 -8.16
C LEU A 269 -0.95 -19.44 -7.61
N LYS A 270 -0.28 -19.36 -6.44
CA LYS A 270 0.45 -20.51 -5.88
C LYS A 270 -0.45 -21.61 -5.37
N PHE A 271 -1.43 -21.26 -4.53
CA PHE A 271 -2.28 -22.24 -3.84
C PHE A 271 -3.66 -22.40 -4.48
N LYS A 272 -4.03 -21.50 -5.42
CA LYS A 272 -5.30 -21.55 -6.15
C LYS A 272 -6.52 -21.70 -5.22
N ARG A 273 -6.47 -21.07 -4.03
CA ARG A 273 -7.60 -21.05 -3.09
C ARG A 273 -8.77 -20.32 -3.73
N LYS A 274 -9.98 -20.85 -3.53
CA LYS A 274 -11.24 -20.24 -3.95
C LYS A 274 -11.96 -19.66 -2.73
N ASP A 275 -12.49 -18.46 -2.88
CA ASP A 275 -13.24 -17.76 -1.84
C ASP A 275 -14.27 -16.83 -2.50
N ALA A 276 -15.55 -17.07 -2.25
CA ALA A 276 -16.65 -16.38 -2.93
C ALA A 276 -16.67 -14.88 -2.62
N TYR A 277 -16.27 -14.48 -1.41
CA TYR A 277 -16.16 -13.07 -1.06
C TYR A 277 -15.07 -12.40 -1.90
N TYR A 278 -13.89 -13.01 -1.98
CA TYR A 278 -12.79 -12.43 -2.76
C TYR A 278 -13.03 -12.47 -4.27
N HIS A 279 -13.84 -13.41 -4.77
CA HIS A 279 -14.27 -13.38 -6.16
C HIS A 279 -15.03 -12.10 -6.51
N GLN A 280 -15.92 -11.65 -5.62
CA GLN A 280 -16.63 -10.39 -5.78
C GLN A 280 -15.69 -9.19 -5.59
N VAL A 281 -14.77 -9.26 -4.62
CA VAL A 281 -13.75 -8.21 -4.43
C VAL A 281 -12.88 -8.04 -5.68
N HIS A 282 -12.47 -9.13 -6.34
CA HIS A 282 -11.69 -9.05 -7.57
C HIS A 282 -12.45 -8.32 -8.68
N GLN A 283 -13.76 -8.56 -8.83
CA GLN A 283 -14.60 -7.84 -9.80
C GLN A 283 -14.56 -6.33 -9.53
N TRP A 284 -14.86 -5.91 -8.29
CA TRP A 284 -14.83 -4.49 -7.91
C TRP A 284 -13.46 -3.83 -8.09
N LEU A 285 -12.39 -4.55 -7.77
CA LEU A 285 -11.03 -4.04 -7.95
C LEU A 285 -10.68 -3.85 -9.43
N LEU A 286 -11.07 -4.79 -10.30
CA LEU A 286 -10.88 -4.67 -11.74
C LEU A 286 -11.69 -3.51 -12.33
N GLU A 287 -12.91 -3.27 -11.83
CA GLU A 287 -13.69 -2.09 -12.21
C GLU A 287 -12.98 -0.80 -11.81
N GLN A 288 -12.42 -0.73 -10.59
CA GLN A 288 -11.62 0.42 -10.16
C GLN A 288 -10.34 0.60 -11.00
N CYS A 289 -9.68 -0.49 -11.41
CA CYS A 289 -8.55 -0.41 -12.34
C CYS A 289 -8.96 0.20 -13.68
N CYS A 290 -10.16 -0.13 -14.21
CA CYS A 290 -10.71 0.51 -15.40
C CYS A 290 -10.94 2.02 -15.18
N VAL A 291 -11.48 2.40 -14.02
CA VAL A 291 -11.71 3.82 -13.66
C VAL A 291 -10.40 4.59 -13.62
N TYR A 292 -9.34 4.04 -13.01
CA TYR A 292 -8.05 4.71 -12.88
C TYR A 292 -7.23 4.75 -14.17
N THR A 293 -7.33 3.74 -15.03
CA THR A 293 -6.50 3.63 -16.24
C THR A 293 -7.22 4.03 -17.53
N GLY A 294 -8.56 4.10 -17.51
CA GLY A 294 -9.38 4.22 -18.72
C GLY A 294 -9.37 2.98 -19.62
N ASP A 295 -8.67 1.91 -19.24
CA ASP A 295 -8.53 0.72 -20.08
C ASP A 295 -9.69 -0.26 -19.84
N THR A 296 -10.57 -0.35 -20.83
CA THR A 296 -11.78 -1.16 -20.76
C THR A 296 -11.53 -2.66 -20.66
N ARG A 297 -10.30 -3.13 -20.89
CA ARG A 297 -9.96 -4.55 -20.68
C ARG A 297 -10.18 -4.95 -19.22
N PHE A 298 -9.90 -4.08 -18.24
CA PHE A 298 -10.18 -4.40 -16.84
C PHE A 298 -11.67 -4.55 -16.54
N TRP A 299 -12.53 -3.70 -17.14
CA TRP A 299 -13.98 -3.86 -17.06
C TRP A 299 -14.46 -5.18 -17.66
N VAL A 300 -13.91 -5.56 -18.83
CA VAL A 300 -14.19 -6.84 -19.46
C VAL A 300 -13.75 -8.01 -18.56
N MET A 301 -12.59 -7.90 -17.89
CA MET A 301 -12.11 -8.90 -16.94
C MET A 301 -13.06 -9.06 -15.74
N SER A 302 -13.58 -7.96 -15.18
CA SER A 302 -14.63 -8.01 -14.13
C SER A 302 -15.85 -8.78 -14.64
N GLY A 303 -16.40 -8.40 -15.79
CA GLY A 303 -17.57 -9.05 -16.37
C GLY A 303 -17.35 -10.54 -16.68
N ILE A 304 -16.14 -10.92 -17.08
CA ILE A 304 -15.74 -12.32 -17.27
C ILE A 304 -15.79 -13.10 -15.94
N LEU A 305 -15.26 -12.53 -14.85
CA LEU A 305 -15.35 -13.17 -13.54
C LEU A 305 -16.81 -13.29 -13.10
N GLY A 306 -17.61 -12.24 -13.29
CA GLY A 306 -19.04 -12.28 -13.03
C GLY A 306 -19.73 -13.43 -13.77
N ALA A 307 -19.49 -13.57 -15.07
CA ALA A 307 -20.05 -14.66 -15.87
C ALA A 307 -19.53 -16.07 -15.51
N ASP A 308 -18.35 -16.17 -14.87
CA ASP A 308 -17.81 -17.46 -14.42
C ASP A 308 -18.58 -18.00 -13.19
N TYR A 309 -19.24 -17.17 -12.37
CA TYR A 309 -19.84 -17.63 -11.10
C TYR A 309 -21.21 -17.03 -10.72
N HIS A 310 -21.75 -16.07 -11.48
CA HIS A 310 -23.06 -15.43 -11.25
C HIS A 310 -24.01 -15.65 -12.44
#